data_AF-A0A9P6XU97-F1
#
_entry.id   AF-A0A9P6XU97-F1
#
_cell.length_a   1.000
_cell.length_b   1.000
_cell.length_c   1.000
_cell.angle_alpha   90.00
_cell.angle_beta   90.00
_cell.angle_gamma   90.00
#
_symmetry.space_group_name_H-M   'P 1'
#
loop_
_entity.id
_entity.type
_entity.pdbx_description
1 polymer ?
#
loop_
_entity_poly.entity_id
_entity_poly.type
_entity_poly.pdbx_seq_one_letter_code
_entity_poly.pdbx_strand_id
1 'polypeptide(L)'
;MVSKAGQPAPKTYGEDRDTNAWKRLLEQKGIDGVIIATPWEYHAPMAIAAMQAGVAVGCEVVAGITLQDHWDVLKTQLSTGTPYMLLENVCYRRDVMAALQMVRQGLFGELVHLQAGYQHDLRGRSALAHRAFGRAQR
;
A
#
# COMPACT_ATOMS: atom_id res chain seq x y z
N MET A 1 -23.14 -1.24 -0.77
CA MET A 1 -23.14 -1.16 0.71
C MET A 1 -23.58 -2.51 1.25
N VAL A 2 -22.94 -2.99 2.32
CA VAL A 2 -23.22 -4.28 2.97
C VAL A 2 -24.72 -4.48 3.25
N SER A 3 -25.41 -3.41 3.67
CA SER A 3 -26.86 -3.39 3.90
C SER A 3 -27.72 -3.69 2.67
N LYS A 4 -27.26 -3.34 1.46
CA LYS A 4 -27.96 -3.67 0.21
C LYS A 4 -27.76 -5.12 -0.23
N ALA A 5 -26.77 -5.82 0.34
CA ALA A 5 -26.43 -7.20 0.01
C ALA A 5 -27.02 -8.22 1.01
N GLY A 6 -27.79 -7.77 2.02
CA GLY A 6 -28.38 -8.65 3.05
C GLY A 6 -27.35 -9.30 3.98
N GLN A 7 -26.11 -8.82 3.98
CA GLN A 7 -25.02 -9.37 4.78
C GLN A 7 -25.01 -8.74 6.19
N PRO A 8 -24.53 -9.47 7.22
CA PRO A 8 -24.37 -8.91 8.55
C PRO A 8 -23.41 -7.72 8.52
N ALA A 9 -23.64 -6.74 9.40
CA ALA A 9 -22.73 -5.61 9.54
C ALA A 9 -21.32 -6.11 9.88
N PRO A 10 -20.26 -5.57 9.25
CA PRO A 10 -18.91 -5.94 9.61
C PRO A 10 -18.64 -5.50 11.06
N LYS A 11 -17.86 -6.29 11.79
CA LYS A 11 -17.35 -5.86 13.08
C LYS A 11 -16.38 -4.70 12.86
N THR A 12 -16.63 -3.59 13.53
CA THR A 12 -15.85 -2.36 13.43
C THR A 12 -15.02 -2.15 14.70
N TYR A 13 -13.92 -1.43 14.54
CA TYR A 13 -13.01 -1.07 15.62
C TYR A 13 -12.59 0.40 15.38
N GLY A 14 -13.04 1.33 16.22
CA GLY A 14 -12.62 2.75 16.15
C GLY A 14 -13.71 3.78 16.43
N GLU A 15 -14.87 3.36 16.90
CA GLU A 15 -15.99 4.21 17.31
C GLU A 15 -15.61 5.16 18.45
N ASP A 16 -14.66 4.72 19.28
CA ASP A 16 -14.02 5.47 20.37
C ASP A 16 -13.00 6.51 19.87
N ARG A 17 -12.76 6.57 18.56
CA ARG A 17 -11.74 7.43 17.91
C ARG A 17 -10.31 7.16 18.37
N ASP A 18 -10.04 5.96 18.88
CA ASP A 18 -8.68 5.53 19.19
C ASP A 18 -7.91 5.24 17.89
N THR A 19 -6.83 5.98 17.66
CA THR A 19 -5.95 5.81 16.50
C THR A 19 -5.22 4.46 16.47
N ASN A 20 -5.23 3.72 17.59
CA ASN A 20 -4.69 2.37 17.72
C ASN A 20 -5.75 1.27 17.64
N ALA A 21 -7.01 1.57 17.31
CA ALA A 21 -8.08 0.57 17.25
C ALA A 21 -7.78 -0.62 16.31
N TRP A 22 -6.93 -0.43 15.30
CA TRP A 22 -6.44 -1.47 14.41
C TRP A 22 -5.66 -2.59 15.12
N LYS A 23 -5.06 -2.32 16.29
CA LYS A 23 -4.40 -3.36 17.09
C LYS A 23 -5.41 -4.37 17.63
N ARG A 24 -6.57 -3.89 18.08
CA ARG A 24 -7.69 -4.75 18.52
C ARG A 24 -8.24 -5.61 17.39
N LEU A 25 -8.19 -5.11 16.15
CA LEU A 25 -8.51 -5.91 14.97
C LEU A 25 -7.52 -7.06 14.81
N LEU A 26 -6.21 -6.82 14.94
CA LEU A 26 -5.18 -7.87 14.82
C LEU A 26 -5.22 -8.92 15.95
N GLU A 27 -5.80 -8.60 17.11
CA GLU A 27 -6.05 -9.58 18.18
C GLU A 27 -7.12 -10.62 17.82
N GLN A 28 -7.93 -10.35 16.79
CA GLN A 28 -8.95 -11.29 16.33
C GLN A 28 -8.31 -12.49 15.63
N LYS A 29 -8.66 -13.69 16.10
CA LYS A 29 -8.24 -14.94 15.47
C LYS A 29 -8.94 -15.15 14.11
N GLY A 30 -8.22 -15.74 13.16
CA GLY A 30 -8.77 -16.16 11.87
C GLY A 30 -8.84 -15.06 10.82
N ILE A 31 -8.02 -14.01 10.91
CA ILE A 31 -7.84 -13.05 9.83
C ILE A 31 -6.83 -13.61 8.84
N ASP A 32 -7.25 -13.83 7.59
CA ASP A 32 -6.37 -14.33 6.52
C ASP A 32 -5.49 -13.22 5.93
N GLY A 33 -5.98 -11.99 5.91
CA GLY A 33 -5.26 -10.84 5.37
C GLY A 33 -5.85 -9.50 5.76
N VAL A 34 -5.04 -8.45 5.64
CA VAL A 34 -5.42 -7.05 5.88
C VAL A 34 -5.16 -6.19 4.65
N ILE A 35 -6.03 -5.20 4.45
CA ILE A 35 -5.82 -4.11 3.50
C ILE A 35 -5.56 -2.83 4.31
N ILE A 36 -4.39 -2.23 4.12
CA ILE A 36 -3.99 -0.98 4.76
C ILE A 36 -4.21 0.15 3.75
N ALA A 37 -5.23 0.97 3.98
CA ALA A 37 -5.60 2.12 3.14
C ALA A 37 -5.67 3.42 3.97
N THR A 38 -4.71 3.56 4.89
CA THR A 38 -4.64 4.65 5.87
C THR A 38 -3.72 5.78 5.36
N PRO A 39 -3.55 6.90 6.09
CA PRO A 39 -2.45 7.82 5.83
C PRO A 39 -1.07 7.13 5.94
N TRP A 40 -0.08 7.67 5.22
CA TRP A 40 1.24 7.05 5.02
C TRP A 40 2.01 6.77 6.31
N GLU A 41 1.83 7.59 7.35
CA GLU A 41 2.49 7.43 8.65
C GLU A 41 2.10 6.13 9.36
N TYR A 42 0.99 5.51 8.96
CA TYR A 42 0.51 4.27 9.55
C TYR A 42 0.90 3.02 8.74
N HIS A 43 1.37 3.16 7.50
CA HIS A 43 1.62 2.03 6.61
C HIS A 43 2.63 1.04 7.20
N ALA A 44 3.84 1.52 7.51
CA ALA A 44 4.90 0.67 8.06
C ALA A 44 4.54 0.03 9.42
N PRO A 45 4.07 0.77 10.45
CA PRO A 45 3.76 0.14 11.73
C PRO A 45 2.60 -0.87 11.63
N MET A 46 1.58 -0.61 10.82
CA MET A 46 0.47 -1.55 10.62
C MET A 46 0.93 -2.79 9.84
N ALA A 47 1.71 -2.61 8.78
CA ALA A 47 2.23 -3.72 7.98
C ALA A 47 3.13 -4.64 8.79
N ILE A 48 4.06 -4.07 9.57
CA ILE A 48 4.99 -4.82 10.42
C ILE A 48 4.21 -5.62 11.46
N ALA A 49 3.27 -4.98 12.17
CA ALA A 49 2.47 -5.64 13.19
C ALA A 49 1.60 -6.77 12.61
N ALA A 50 0.99 -6.56 11.44
CA ALA A 50 0.20 -7.58 10.76
C ALA A 50 1.06 -8.78 10.31
N MET A 51 2.24 -8.53 9.74
CA MET A 51 3.16 -9.59 9.33
C MET A 51 3.71 -10.38 10.54
N GLN A 52 4.01 -9.70 11.66
CA GLN A 52 4.42 -10.35 12.91
C GLN A 52 3.29 -11.22 13.51
N ALA A 53 2.03 -10.87 13.25
CA ALA A 53 0.88 -11.69 13.59
C ALA A 53 0.62 -12.84 12.58
N GLY A 54 1.45 -12.97 11.53
CA GLY A 54 1.30 -13.99 10.48
C GLY A 54 0.18 -13.71 9.47
N VAL A 55 -0.29 -12.47 9.39
CA VAL A 55 -1.45 -12.08 8.56
C VAL A 55 -0.96 -11.47 7.24
N ALA A 56 -1.47 -11.95 6.10
CA ALA A 56 -1.08 -11.41 4.79
C ALA A 56 -1.44 -9.93 4.64
N VAL A 57 -0.58 -9.14 3.98
CA VAL A 57 -0.74 -7.68 3.91
C VAL A 57 -0.83 -7.20 2.46
N GLY A 58 -1.91 -6.48 2.16
CA GLY A 58 -2.00 -5.56 1.03
C GLY A 58 -1.93 -4.12 1.52
N CYS A 59 -0.84 -3.41 1.24
CA CYS A 59 -0.66 -2.02 1.69
C CYS A 59 -0.80 -1.06 0.52
N GLU A 60 -1.58 0.01 0.68
CA GLU A 60 -1.57 1.14 -0.24
C GLU A 60 -0.15 1.71 -0.39
N VAL A 61 0.08 2.38 -1.52
CA VAL A 61 1.40 2.98 -1.79
C VAL A 61 1.58 4.27 -0.99
N VAL A 62 2.74 4.54 -0.41
CA VAL A 62 4.02 3.79 -0.38
C VAL A 62 4.18 2.93 0.89
N ALA A 63 5.16 2.04 0.99
CA ALA A 63 5.31 1.17 2.19
C ALA A 63 5.52 1.93 3.52
N GLY A 64 6.09 3.13 3.45
CA GLY A 64 6.31 4.02 4.60
C GLY A 64 6.83 5.40 4.16
N ILE A 65 7.12 6.27 5.12
CA ILE A 65 7.54 7.66 4.87
C ILE A 65 9.06 7.74 4.66
N THR A 66 9.83 6.96 5.41
CA THR A 66 11.30 7.02 5.40
C THR A 66 11.92 5.82 4.69
N LEU A 67 13.15 5.94 4.21
CA LEU A 67 13.90 4.79 3.67
C LEU A 67 14.02 3.66 4.71
N GLN A 68 14.15 4.00 5.99
CA GLN A 68 14.24 3.02 7.07
C GLN A 68 12.93 2.22 7.20
N ASP A 69 11.78 2.88 7.06
CA ASP A 69 10.46 2.21 7.10
C ASP A 69 10.39 1.09 6.04
N HIS A 70 10.90 1.36 4.83
CA HIS A 70 10.91 0.39 3.74
C HIS A 70 11.82 -0.81 4.06
N TRP A 71 13.00 -0.55 4.64
CA TRP A 71 13.89 -1.61 5.09
C TRP A 71 13.28 -2.45 6.21
N ASP A 72 12.55 -1.84 7.14
CA ASP A 72 11.96 -2.55 8.27
C ASP A 72 10.76 -3.40 7.84
N VAL A 73 9.96 -2.90 6.90
CA VAL A 73 8.91 -3.70 6.23
C VAL A 73 9.55 -4.89 5.50
N LEU A 74 10.61 -4.67 4.71
CA LEU A 74 11.28 -5.76 4.00
C LEU A 74 11.88 -6.80 4.95
N LYS A 75 12.58 -6.36 6.00
CA LYS A 75 13.15 -7.27 7.02
C LYS A 75 12.06 -8.09 7.71
N THR A 76 10.92 -7.47 8.02
CA THR A 76 9.79 -8.17 8.66
C THR A 76 9.18 -9.19 7.70
N GLN A 77 9.00 -8.83 6.43
CA GLN A 77 8.52 -9.76 5.42
C GLN A 77 9.45 -10.98 5.29
N LEU A 78 10.76 -10.74 5.20
CA LEU A 78 11.76 -11.81 5.11
C LEU A 78 11.84 -12.69 6.36
N SER A 79 11.68 -12.11 7.56
CA SER A 79 11.76 -12.87 8.81
C SER A 79 10.50 -13.68 9.11
N THR A 80 9.34 -13.18 8.72
CA THR A 80 8.05 -13.83 8.98
C THR A 80 7.64 -14.77 7.85
N GLY A 81 8.12 -14.52 6.62
CA GLY A 81 7.67 -15.23 5.41
C GLY A 81 6.23 -14.89 5.01
N THR A 82 5.60 -13.92 5.67
CA THR A 82 4.21 -13.54 5.43
C THR A 82 4.06 -12.88 4.05
N PRO A 83 3.00 -13.18 3.28
CA PRO A 83 2.74 -12.49 2.02
C PRO A 83 2.55 -10.99 2.23
N TYR A 84 3.25 -10.19 1.44
CA TYR A 84 3.16 -8.73 1.44
C TYR A 84 3.11 -8.22 -0.01
N MET A 85 2.18 -7.33 -0.31
CA MET A 85 2.15 -6.60 -1.57
C MET A 85 1.85 -5.12 -1.37
N LEU A 86 2.48 -4.29 -2.20
CA LEU A 86 2.03 -2.92 -2.44
C LEU A 86 0.86 -2.95 -3.43
N LEU A 87 -0.18 -2.20 -3.15
CA LEU A 87 -1.39 -2.10 -3.96
C LEU A 87 -1.22 -1.11 -5.13
N GLU A 88 -0.04 -1.08 -5.77
CA GLU A 88 0.21 -0.31 -6.99
C GLU A 88 -0.55 -0.94 -8.17
N ASN A 89 -1.75 -0.46 -8.41
CA ASN A 89 -2.70 -1.06 -9.34
C ASN A 89 -2.31 -0.83 -10.81
N VAL A 90 -1.59 0.25 -11.15
CA VAL A 90 -1.24 0.57 -12.54
C VAL A 90 -0.33 -0.50 -13.14
N CYS A 91 0.55 -1.11 -12.34
CA CYS A 91 1.42 -2.20 -12.76
C CYS A 91 0.66 -3.42 -13.30
N TYR A 92 -0.61 -3.61 -12.91
CA TYR A 92 -1.44 -4.75 -13.31
C TYR A 92 -2.46 -4.41 -14.40
N ARG A 93 -2.42 -3.20 -14.97
CA ARG A 93 -3.28 -2.82 -16.09
C ARG A 93 -2.92 -3.67 -17.32
N ARG A 94 -3.94 -4.05 -18.11
CA ARG A 94 -3.78 -5.01 -19.22
C ARG A 94 -2.73 -4.60 -20.25
N ASP A 95 -2.68 -3.31 -20.59
CA ASP A 95 -1.69 -2.74 -21.52
C ASP A 95 -0.28 -2.71 -20.93
N VAL A 96 -0.12 -2.43 -19.63
CA VAL A 96 1.17 -2.49 -18.92
C VAL A 96 1.69 -3.93 -18.88
N MET A 97 0.82 -4.90 -18.56
CA MET A 97 1.17 -6.32 -18.58
C MET A 97 1.48 -6.82 -19.98
N ALA A 98 0.78 -6.33 -21.02
CA ALA A 98 1.09 -6.64 -22.41
C ALA A 98 2.46 -6.08 -22.82
N ALA A 99 2.77 -4.83 -22.46
CA ALA A 99 4.08 -4.22 -22.69
C ALA A 99 5.20 -5.01 -22.00
N LEU A 100 5.01 -5.39 -20.74
CA LEU A 100 5.94 -6.26 -20.01
C LEU A 100 6.18 -7.59 -20.73
N GLN A 101 5.12 -8.20 -21.26
CA GLN A 101 5.24 -9.46 -22.02
C GLN A 101 6.01 -9.27 -23.33
N MET A 102 5.76 -8.20 -24.07
CA MET A 102 6.48 -7.89 -25.32
C MET A 102 7.97 -7.65 -25.06
N VAL A 103 8.31 -6.96 -23.96
CA VAL A 103 9.70 -6.80 -23.50
C VAL A 103 10.34 -8.16 -23.21
N ARG A 104 9.67 -9.03 -22.44
CA ARG A 104 10.18 -10.37 -22.08
C ARG A 104 10.39 -11.29 -23.28
N GLN A 105 9.59 -11.12 -24.32
CA GLN A 105 9.73 -11.85 -25.58
C GLN A 105 10.77 -11.23 -26.53
N GLY A 106 11.41 -10.12 -26.15
CA GLY A 106 12.45 -9.47 -26.95
C GLY A 106 11.94 -8.73 -28.18
N LEU A 107 10.64 -8.40 -28.26
CA LEU A 107 10.05 -7.75 -29.45
C LEU A 107 10.66 -6.38 -29.75
N PHE A 108 11.22 -5.72 -28.73
CA PHE A 108 11.85 -4.40 -28.85
C PHE A 108 13.38 -4.48 -29.04
N GLY A 109 13.95 -5.68 -29.08
CA GLY A 109 15.40 -5.86 -29.07
C GLY A 109 16.04 -5.41 -27.75
N GLU A 110 17.19 -4.74 -27.84
CA GLU A 110 17.88 -4.17 -26.69
C GLU A 110 17.20 -2.87 -26.24
N LEU A 111 16.72 -2.84 -24.99
CA LEU A 111 16.19 -1.61 -24.40
C LEU A 111 17.33 -0.69 -24.00
N VAL A 112 17.54 0.38 -24.78
CA VAL A 112 18.59 1.38 -24.51
C VAL A 112 18.10 2.59 -23.71
N HIS A 113 16.78 2.82 -23.66
CA HIS A 113 16.20 4.00 -23.00
C HIS A 113 14.72 3.78 -22.62
N LEU A 114 14.30 4.36 -21.49
CA LEU A 114 12.92 4.39 -21.01
C LEU A 114 12.60 5.77 -20.42
N GLN A 115 11.40 6.27 -20.66
CA GLN A 115 10.90 7.53 -20.09
C GLN A 115 9.45 7.35 -19.60
N ALA A 116 9.12 7.97 -18.46
CA ALA A 116 7.77 7.99 -17.90
C ALA A 116 7.47 9.34 -17.25
N GLY A 117 6.19 9.66 -17.08
CA GLY A 117 5.73 10.87 -16.43
C GLY A 117 4.42 10.66 -15.69
N TYR A 118 4.29 11.24 -14.50
CA TYR A 118 3.09 11.18 -13.67
C TYR A 118 2.66 12.62 -13.33
N GLN A 119 1.79 13.21 -14.14
CA GLN A 119 1.45 14.63 -14.09
C GLN A 119 0.00 14.83 -13.68
N HIS A 120 -0.21 15.52 -12.56
CA HIS A 120 -1.53 15.91 -12.08
C HIS A 120 -1.50 17.31 -11.48
N ASP A 121 -2.56 18.09 -11.71
CA ASP A 121 -2.78 19.31 -10.95
C ASP A 121 -3.33 18.97 -9.56
N LEU A 122 -2.55 19.27 -8.53
CA LEU A 122 -2.88 19.01 -7.13
C LEU A 122 -3.18 20.29 -6.33
N ARG A 123 -3.11 21.47 -6.97
CA ARG A 123 -3.24 22.78 -6.30
C ARG A 123 -4.62 22.97 -5.65
N GLY A 124 -5.68 22.39 -6.22
CA GLY A 124 -7.03 22.41 -5.64
C GLY A 124 -7.29 21.39 -4.53
N ARG A 125 -6.32 20.54 -4.15
CA ARG A 125 -6.54 19.37 -3.27
C ARG A 125 -5.65 19.34 -2.01
N SER A 126 -4.91 20.41 -1.71
CA SER A 126 -3.77 20.31 -0.78
C SER A 126 -3.80 21.32 0.37
N ALA A 127 -4.46 20.95 1.47
CA ALA A 127 -4.08 21.42 2.81
C ALA A 127 -2.82 20.69 3.35
N LEU A 128 -2.56 19.45 2.89
CA LEU A 128 -1.41 18.64 3.32
C LEU A 128 -0.17 18.72 2.41
N ALA A 129 -0.32 18.91 1.08
CA ALA A 129 0.86 18.87 0.18
C ALA A 129 1.85 20.02 0.42
N HIS A 130 1.38 21.14 0.99
CA HIS A 130 2.21 22.31 1.26
C HIS A 130 3.29 22.05 2.33
N ARG A 131 3.08 21.08 3.24
CA ARG A 131 4.06 20.73 4.29
C ARG A 131 5.08 19.68 3.85
N ALA A 132 4.72 18.77 2.95
CA ALA A 132 5.60 17.68 2.51
C ALA A 132 6.54 18.07 1.35
N PHE A 133 6.10 18.95 0.44
CA PHE A 133 6.84 19.22 -0.82
C PHE A 133 7.44 20.64 -0.93
N GLY A 134 7.34 21.47 0.11
CA GLY A 134 7.70 22.90 0.09
C GLY A 134 9.19 23.25 -0.12
N ARG A 135 10.08 22.30 -0.43
CA ARG A 135 11.51 22.56 -0.67
C ARG A 135 12.07 21.99 -1.98
N ALA A 136 11.29 21.25 -2.77
CA ALA A 136 11.83 20.53 -3.94
C ALA A 136 11.59 21.24 -5.30
N GLN A 137 11.07 22.47 -5.31
CA GLN A 137 10.85 23.26 -6.54
C GLN A 137 11.43 24.68 -6.42
N ARG A 138 12.73 24.78 -6.13
CA ARG A 138 13.52 25.96 -6.50
C ARG A 138 14.72 25.50 -7.32
#